data_AF-M1UXM9-F1
#
_entry.id   AF-M1UXM9-F1
#
_cell.length_a   1.000
_cell.length_b   1.000
_cell.length_c   1.000
_cell.angle_alpha   90.00
_cell.angle_beta   90.00
_cell.angle_gamma   90.00
#
_symmetry.space_group_name_H-M   'P 1'
#
loop_
_entity.id
_entity.type
_entity.pdbx_description
1 polymer ?
#
loop_
_entity_poly.entity_id
_entity_poly.type
_entity_poly.pdbx_seq_one_letter_code
_entity_poly.pdbx_strand_id
1 'polypeptide(L)'
;MTKGFLANPDLTHRIIEFDLDHAEMFLGGADDAHVAVAFQEDGSQYAALFNSKAKDEGAAANPVASLGRSAAATGNSAFFSDPATAVCGPVIFVGAKGEDVEDAEIERISDGIRAAKNYRDDFPQEFLLWRRAVYNLRKEA
;
A
#
# COMPACT_ATOMS: atom_id res chain seq x y z
N MET A 1 6.89 13.78 -15.23
CA MET A 1 5.51 13.28 -15.47
C MET A 1 5.60 11.77 -15.53
N THR A 2 5.15 11.14 -14.46
CA THR A 2 5.16 9.70 -14.22
C THR A 2 3.70 9.23 -14.12
N LYS A 3 3.38 8.13 -14.78
CA LYS A 3 2.10 7.42 -14.61
C LYS A 3 2.19 6.57 -13.35
N GLY A 4 1.32 6.84 -12.39
CA GLY A 4 1.21 6.09 -11.15
C GLY A 4 -0.19 5.50 -10.94
N PHE A 5 -0.28 4.54 -10.03
CA PHE A 5 -1.54 3.95 -9.62
C PHE A 5 -1.82 4.28 -8.15
N LEU A 6 -2.73 5.23 -7.91
CA LEU A 6 -3.10 5.67 -6.58
C LEU A 6 -4.10 4.68 -5.97
N ALA A 7 -3.80 4.16 -4.78
CA ALA A 7 -4.68 3.31 -3.99
C ALA A 7 -4.86 3.87 -2.58
N ASN A 8 -6.12 4.02 -2.17
CA ASN A 8 -6.49 4.54 -0.86
C ASN A 8 -6.75 3.42 0.16
N PRO A 9 -6.70 3.74 1.48
CA PRO A 9 -7.02 2.79 2.54
C PRO A 9 -8.41 2.15 2.48
N ASP A 10 -9.36 2.78 1.79
CA ASP A 10 -10.74 2.29 1.60
C ASP A 10 -10.89 1.39 0.35
N LEU A 11 -9.79 1.05 -0.32
CA LEU A 11 -9.69 0.28 -1.56
C LEU A 11 -10.15 1.02 -2.82
N THR A 12 -10.50 2.31 -2.73
CA THR A 12 -10.67 3.13 -3.93
C THR A 12 -9.32 3.36 -4.59
N HIS A 13 -9.30 3.35 -5.92
CA HIS A 13 -8.07 3.45 -6.69
C HIS A 13 -8.31 4.12 -8.05
N ARG A 14 -7.26 4.71 -8.62
CA ARG A 14 -7.26 5.31 -9.96
C ARG A 14 -5.85 5.47 -10.50
N ILE A 15 -5.73 5.51 -11.83
CA ILE A 15 -4.49 5.92 -12.49
C ILE A 15 -4.37 7.45 -12.36
N ILE A 16 -3.16 7.93 -12.10
CA ILE A 16 -2.81 9.35 -12.05
C ILE A 16 -1.55 9.62 -12.87
N GLU A 17 -1.44 10.84 -13.38
CA GLU A 17 -0.20 11.37 -13.92
C GLU A 17 0.28 12.48 -12.96
N PHE A 18 1.52 12.41 -12.53
CA PHE A 18 2.07 13.34 -11.53
C PHE A 18 3.58 13.52 -11.75
N ASP A 19 4.17 14.53 -11.12
CA ASP A 19 5.62 14.57 -10.98
C ASP A 19 6.02 13.89 -9.67
N LEU A 20 7.13 13.13 -9.66
CA LEU A 20 7.59 12.47 -8.43
C LEU A 20 7.87 13.51 -7.34
N ASP A 21 8.42 14.66 -7.71
CA ASP A 21 8.67 15.81 -6.83
C ASP A 21 7.37 16.48 -6.30
N HIS A 22 6.21 16.01 -6.75
CA HIS A 22 4.87 16.50 -6.38
C HIS A 22 3.96 15.38 -5.86
N ALA A 23 4.53 14.21 -5.50
CA ALA A 23 3.79 13.08 -4.96
C ALA A 23 3.08 13.41 -3.64
N GLU A 24 3.65 14.32 -2.84
CA GLU A 24 3.15 14.77 -1.54
C GLU A 24 1.72 15.32 -1.60
N MET A 25 1.32 15.88 -2.74
CA MET A 25 -0.04 16.40 -2.97
C MET A 25 -1.10 15.30 -2.91
N PHE A 26 -0.75 14.07 -3.25
CA PHE A 26 -1.64 12.90 -3.21
C PHE A 26 -1.52 12.12 -1.91
N LEU A 27 -0.34 12.14 -1.28
CA LEU A 27 -0.03 11.37 -0.08
C LEU A 27 -0.40 12.10 1.22
N GLY A 28 -0.69 13.41 1.14
CA GLY A 28 -1.13 14.21 2.27
C GLY A 28 0.01 14.67 3.19
N GLY A 29 1.24 14.73 2.70
CA GLY A 29 2.42 15.12 3.48
C GLY A 29 3.72 14.98 2.69
N ALA A 30 4.75 15.71 3.14
CA ALA A 30 5.94 16.04 2.36
C ALA A 30 7.11 15.04 2.43
N ASP A 31 6.91 13.82 2.91
CA ASP A 31 7.97 12.82 3.02
C ASP A 31 7.71 11.66 2.05
N ASP A 32 8.50 11.61 0.98
CA ASP A 32 8.41 10.61 -0.09
C ASP A 32 9.13 9.33 0.33
N ALA A 33 8.57 8.64 1.33
CA ALA A 33 9.06 7.33 1.69
C ALA A 33 8.66 6.30 0.63
N HIS A 34 9.61 5.43 0.27
CA HIS A 34 9.42 4.37 -0.69
C HIS A 34 9.52 3.02 0.01
N VAL A 35 8.62 2.09 -0.33
CA VAL A 35 8.71 0.70 0.12
C VAL A 35 8.56 -0.25 -1.06
N ALA A 36 9.37 -1.31 -1.07
CA ALA A 36 9.24 -2.38 -2.04
C ALA A 36 7.98 -3.21 -1.74
N VAL A 37 7.18 -3.46 -2.76
CA VAL A 37 5.97 -4.29 -2.69
C VAL A 37 5.98 -5.35 -3.77
N ALA A 38 5.41 -6.51 -3.48
CA ALA A 38 5.28 -7.62 -4.42
C ALA A 38 3.83 -8.13 -4.40
N PHE A 39 3.27 -8.37 -5.58
CA PHE A 39 1.89 -8.88 -5.72
C PHE A 39 1.85 -10.29 -6.35
N GLN A 40 3.00 -10.82 -6.76
CA GLN A 40 3.15 -12.19 -7.25
C GLN A 40 4.41 -12.85 -6.66
N GLU A 41 4.44 -14.18 -6.69
CA GLU A 41 5.59 -15.00 -6.26
C GLU A 41 6.70 -15.08 -7.33
N ASP A 42 6.51 -14.43 -8.49
CA ASP A 42 7.47 -14.40 -9.60
C ASP A 42 8.71 -13.54 -9.31
N GLY A 43 8.75 -12.86 -8.16
CA GLY A 43 9.85 -12.01 -7.72
C GLY A 43 9.80 -10.58 -8.26
N SER A 44 8.75 -10.21 -9.01
CA SER A 44 8.54 -8.84 -9.47
C SER A 44 8.27 -7.91 -8.28
N GLN A 45 9.11 -6.89 -8.11
CA GLN A 45 8.97 -5.88 -7.07
C GLN A 45 8.66 -4.51 -7.70
N TYR A 46 7.81 -3.76 -7.01
CA TYR A 46 7.40 -2.41 -7.37
C TYR A 46 7.71 -1.46 -6.22
N ALA A 47 7.75 -0.16 -6.51
CA ALA A 47 7.86 0.85 -5.47
C ALA A 47 6.48 1.40 -5.12
N ALA A 48 6.21 1.52 -3.83
CA ALA A 48 5.03 2.15 -3.30
C ALA A 48 5.44 3.41 -2.54
N LEU A 49 5.00 4.57 -3.04
CA LEU A 49 5.22 5.88 -2.45
C LEU A 49 4.17 6.12 -1.38
N PHE A 50 4.59 6.51 -0.18
CA PHE A 50 3.68 6.78 0.93
C PHE A 50 4.26 7.82 1.89
N ASN A 51 3.39 8.50 2.64
CA ASN A 51 3.82 9.38 3.72
C ASN A 51 4.20 8.54 4.96
N SER A 52 5.48 8.56 5.34
CA SER A 52 6.02 7.84 6.50
C SER A 52 5.33 8.22 7.82
N LYS A 53 4.89 9.47 7.95
CA LYS A 53 4.25 10.03 9.15
C LYS A 53 2.77 9.74 9.23
N ALA A 54 2.16 9.21 8.16
CA ALA A 54 0.72 8.95 8.10
C ALA A 54 0.25 8.03 9.24
N LYS A 55 1.08 7.06 9.66
CA LYS A 55 0.76 6.17 10.78
C LYS A 55 0.65 6.93 12.10
N ASP A 56 1.60 7.82 12.38
CA ASP A 56 1.67 8.61 13.61
C ASP A 56 0.55 9.66 13.65
N GLU A 57 0.22 10.24 12.49
CA GLU A 57 -0.91 11.15 12.28
C GLU A 57 -2.28 10.46 12.39
N GLY A 58 -2.31 9.12 12.52
CA GLY A 58 -3.53 8.34 12.71
C GLY A 58 -4.29 8.04 11.43
N ALA A 59 -3.63 8.10 10.26
CA ALA A 59 -4.21 7.66 9.01
C ALA A 59 -4.58 6.16 9.04
N ALA A 60 -5.58 5.80 8.26
CA ALA A 60 -6.00 4.41 8.15
C ALA A 60 -4.92 3.54 7.46
N ALA A 61 -4.77 2.30 7.93
CA ALA A 61 -3.92 1.30 7.29
C ALA A 61 -4.37 1.04 5.83
N ASN A 62 -3.43 1.07 4.90
CA ASN A 62 -3.63 0.72 3.50
C ASN A 62 -3.43 -0.79 3.33
N PRO A 63 -4.52 -1.56 3.11
CA PRO A 63 -4.43 -3.02 3.08
C PRO A 63 -3.61 -3.54 1.90
N VAL A 64 -3.67 -2.87 0.75
CA VAL A 64 -3.02 -3.31 -0.50
C VAL A 64 -1.51 -3.13 -0.39
N ALA A 65 -1.08 -1.94 0.05
CA ALA A 65 0.33 -1.66 0.25
C ALA A 65 0.92 -2.51 1.39
N SER A 66 0.16 -2.75 2.47
CA SER A 66 0.60 -3.61 3.56
C SER A 66 0.75 -5.07 3.12
N LEU A 67 -0.20 -5.59 2.35
CA LEU A 67 -0.12 -6.93 1.75
C LEU A 67 1.12 -7.05 0.87
N GLY A 68 1.31 -6.11 -0.05
CA GLY A 68 2.43 -6.12 -0.98
C GLY A 68 3.79 -6.00 -0.27
N ARG A 69 3.89 -5.19 0.78
CA ARG A 69 5.10 -5.07 1.61
C ARG A 69 5.42 -6.38 2.32
N SER A 70 4.43 -7.01 2.95
CA SER A 70 4.64 -8.28 3.66
C SER A 70 5.09 -9.39 2.71
N ALA A 71 4.45 -9.49 1.53
CA ALA A 71 4.84 -10.43 0.49
C ALA A 71 6.28 -10.19 0.01
N ALA A 72 6.67 -8.94 -0.24
CA ALA A 72 8.04 -8.60 -0.64
C ALA A 72 9.09 -8.93 0.44
N ALA A 73 8.76 -8.71 1.71
CA ALA A 73 9.69 -8.91 2.83
C ALA A 73 9.87 -10.38 3.23
N THR A 74 8.83 -11.20 3.07
CA THR A 74 8.80 -12.55 3.67
C THR A 74 8.57 -13.67 2.65
N GLY A 75 8.19 -13.34 1.42
CA GLY A 75 7.67 -14.31 0.45
C GLY A 75 6.34 -14.95 0.88
N ASN A 76 5.75 -14.49 1.99
CA ASN A 76 4.50 -15.00 2.53
C ASN A 76 3.37 -14.02 2.24
N SER A 77 2.43 -14.46 1.40
CA SER A 77 1.23 -13.71 1.03
C SER A 77 0.10 -13.86 2.06
N ALA A 78 0.36 -14.41 3.26
CA ALA A 78 -0.62 -14.50 4.32
C ALA A 78 -1.12 -13.10 4.71
N PHE A 79 -2.45 -12.92 4.64
CA PHE A 79 -3.10 -11.65 4.87
C PHE A 79 -2.92 -11.15 6.31
N PHE A 80 -2.52 -9.88 6.44
CA PHE A 80 -2.70 -9.03 7.62
C PHE A 80 -2.22 -9.61 8.97
N SER A 81 -1.12 -10.35 8.97
CA SER A 81 -0.54 -10.98 10.15
C SER A 81 0.36 -10.06 10.98
N ASP A 82 1.01 -9.06 10.36
CA ASP A 82 1.90 -8.12 11.03
C ASP A 82 1.37 -6.67 10.95
N PRO A 83 0.73 -6.16 12.03
CA PRO A 83 0.28 -4.77 12.09
C PRO A 83 1.40 -3.76 12.33
N ALA A 84 2.61 -4.17 12.74
CA ALA A 84 3.71 -3.24 13.00
C ALA A 84 4.28 -2.67 11.70
N THR A 85 4.36 -3.48 10.65
CA THR A 85 4.88 -3.10 9.33
C THR A 85 3.82 -2.55 8.38
N ALA A 86 2.57 -2.41 8.81
CA ALA A 86 1.50 -1.86 7.99
C ALA A 86 1.81 -0.45 7.45
N VAL A 87 1.54 -0.26 6.16
CA VAL A 87 1.63 1.05 5.48
C VAL A 87 0.31 1.79 5.72
N CYS A 88 0.36 3.07 6.09
CA CYS A 88 -0.83 3.87 6.41
C CYS A 88 -0.97 5.03 5.41
N GLY A 89 -2.23 5.43 5.16
CA GLY A 89 -2.56 6.53 4.23
C GLY A 89 -2.69 6.10 2.76
N PRO A 90 -2.96 7.07 1.86
CA PRO A 90 -2.90 6.85 0.43
C PRO A 90 -1.50 6.40 0.00
N VAL A 91 -1.44 5.58 -1.06
CA VAL A 91 -0.18 5.07 -1.62
C VAL A 91 -0.23 5.18 -3.13
N ILE A 92 0.86 5.60 -3.74
CA ILE A 92 1.02 5.61 -5.20
C ILE A 92 1.98 4.49 -5.58
N PHE A 93 1.52 3.55 -6.40
CA PHE A 93 2.38 2.53 -6.98
C PHE A 93 2.99 3.05 -8.27
N VAL A 94 4.31 2.84 -8.41
CA VAL A 94 5.14 3.17 -9.56
C VAL A 94 6.07 2.00 -9.86
N GLY A 95 6.76 2.03 -10.99
CA GLY A 95 7.78 1.04 -11.32
C GLY A 95 8.91 1.02 -10.27
N ALA A 96 9.76 0.00 -10.31
CA ALA A 96 10.72 -0.30 -9.25
C ALA A 96 11.72 0.84 -8.94
N LYS A 97 11.99 1.71 -9.92
CA LYS A 97 12.87 2.88 -9.80
C LYS A 97 12.11 4.21 -9.89
N GLY A 98 10.79 4.21 -9.72
CA GLY A 98 9.95 5.39 -9.87
C GLY A 98 9.51 5.69 -11.31
N GLU A 99 9.74 4.77 -12.24
CA GLU A 99 9.24 4.84 -13.61
C GLU A 99 7.72 4.65 -13.69
N ASP A 100 7.19 4.89 -14.90
CA ASP A 100 5.78 4.69 -15.21
C ASP A 100 5.33 3.27 -14.86
N VAL A 101 4.14 3.18 -14.25
CA VAL A 101 3.49 1.90 -14.05
C VAL A 101 2.87 1.40 -15.36
N GLU A 102 3.30 0.22 -15.77
CA GLU A 102 2.85 -0.46 -16.99
C GLU A 102 1.47 -1.12 -16.78
N ASP A 103 0.72 -1.34 -17.85
CA ASP A 103 -0.65 -1.89 -17.75
C ASP A 103 -0.69 -3.29 -17.10
N ALA A 104 0.32 -4.11 -17.34
CA ALA A 104 0.46 -5.41 -16.69
C ALA A 104 0.71 -5.29 -15.17
N GLU A 105 1.37 -4.21 -14.72
CA GLU A 105 1.61 -3.95 -13.31
C GLU A 105 0.33 -3.43 -12.63
N ILE A 106 -0.42 -2.56 -13.31
CA ILE A 106 -1.74 -2.11 -12.88
C ILE A 106 -2.68 -3.29 -12.67
N GLU A 107 -2.67 -4.27 -13.58
CA GLU A 107 -3.49 -5.48 -13.46
C GLU A 107 -3.12 -6.29 -12.20
N ARG A 108 -1.82 -6.49 -11.94
CA ARG A 108 -1.35 -7.19 -10.73
C ARG A 108 -1.70 -6.47 -9.44
N ILE A 109 -1.55 -5.14 -9.40
CA ILE A 109 -1.96 -4.34 -8.23
C ILE A 109 -3.48 -4.43 -8.05
N SER A 110 -4.24 -4.42 -9.15
CA SER A 110 -5.70 -4.59 -9.13
C SER A 110 -6.12 -5.96 -8.58
N ASP A 111 -5.36 -7.01 -8.86
CA ASP A 111 -5.56 -8.32 -8.25
C ASP A 111 -5.27 -8.29 -6.74
N GLY A 112 -4.21 -7.59 -6.30
CA GLY A 112 -3.97 -7.32 -4.89
C GLY A 112 -5.14 -6.60 -4.20
N ILE A 113 -5.76 -5.63 -4.88
CA ILE A 113 -6.96 -4.92 -4.41
C ILE A 113 -8.15 -5.87 -4.31
N ARG A 114 -8.39 -6.69 -5.32
CA ARG A 114 -9.47 -7.70 -5.30
C ARG A 114 -9.27 -8.69 -4.15
N ALA A 115 -8.05 -9.15 -3.95
CA ALA A 115 -7.70 -10.09 -2.90
C ALA A 115 -7.91 -9.46 -1.50
N ALA A 116 -7.43 -8.24 -1.28
CA ALA A 116 -7.67 -7.49 -0.04
C ALA A 116 -9.17 -7.23 0.20
N LYS A 117 -9.93 -6.93 -0.85
CA LYS A 117 -11.38 -6.75 -0.79
C LYS A 117 -12.09 -8.04 -0.38
N ASN A 118 -11.78 -9.14 -1.04
CA ASN A 118 -12.35 -10.45 -0.73
C ASN A 118 -12.03 -10.86 0.71
N TYR A 119 -10.78 -10.71 1.15
CA TYR A 119 -10.40 -11.00 2.54
C TYR A 119 -11.20 -10.16 3.55
N ARG A 120 -11.36 -8.85 3.29
CA ARG A 120 -12.18 -7.97 4.14
C ARG A 120 -13.63 -8.43 4.21
N ASP A 121 -14.20 -8.85 3.08
CA ASP A 121 -15.62 -9.20 2.96
C ASP A 121 -15.88 -10.61 3.56
N ASP A 122 -14.94 -11.55 3.39
CA ASP A 122 -15.01 -12.92 3.91
C ASP A 122 -14.66 -13.01 5.42
N PHE A 123 -13.69 -12.23 5.88
CA PHE A 123 -13.16 -12.23 7.26
C PHE A 123 -13.22 -10.84 7.92
N PRO A 124 -14.42 -10.22 8.04
CA PRO A 124 -14.55 -8.83 8.47
C PRO A 124 -14.05 -8.57 9.91
N GLN A 125 -14.16 -9.56 10.80
CA GLN A 125 -13.70 -9.42 12.18
C GLN A 125 -12.17 -9.42 12.28
N GLU A 126 -11.50 -10.33 11.54
CA GLU A 126 -10.03 -10.38 11.48
C GLU A 126 -9.45 -9.12 10.86
N PHE A 127 -10.05 -8.66 9.75
CA PHE A 127 -9.67 -7.41 9.11
C PHE A 127 -9.81 -6.21 10.06
N LEU A 128 -10.90 -6.15 10.83
CA LEU A 128 -11.11 -5.11 11.83
C LEU A 128 -10.11 -5.19 12.98
N LEU A 129 -9.78 -6.40 13.44
CA LEU A 129 -8.77 -6.63 14.48
C LEU A 129 -7.40 -6.11 14.02
N TRP A 130 -6.97 -6.48 12.81
CA TRP A 130 -5.73 -5.98 12.23
C TRP A 130 -5.73 -4.45 12.14
N ARG A 131 -6.77 -3.83 11.58
CA ARG A 131 -6.85 -2.36 11.47
C ARG A 131 -6.77 -1.66 12.84
N ARG A 132 -7.43 -2.23 13.85
CA ARG A 132 -7.37 -1.71 15.23
C ARG A 132 -5.99 -1.89 15.84
N ALA A 133 -5.32 -3.02 15.60
CA ALA A 133 -3.96 -3.25 16.04
C ALA A 133 -2.99 -2.22 15.43
N VAL A 134 -3.06 -2.00 14.11
CA VAL A 134 -2.26 -0.95 13.43
C VAL A 134 -2.49 0.42 14.06
N TYR A 135 -3.76 0.78 14.28
CA TYR A 135 -4.14 2.05 14.91
C TYR A 135 -3.56 2.17 16.33
N ASN A 136 -3.65 1.12 17.14
CA ASN A 136 -3.17 1.15 18.52
C ASN A 136 -1.64 1.22 18.63
N LEU A 137 -0.92 0.56 17.73
CA LEU A 137 0.55 0.56 17.72
C LEU A 137 1.16 1.95 17.52
N ARG A 138 0.45 2.89 16.88
CA ARG A 138 0.96 4.27 16.77
C ARG A 138 1.12 4.96 18.12
N LYS A 139 0.36 4.52 19.14
CA LYS A 139 0.38 5.14 20.48
C LYS A 139 1.57 4.70 21.32
N GLU A 140 2.28 3.65 20.89
CA GLU A 140 3.41 3.06 21.62
C GLU A 140 4.77 3.42 21.00
N ALA A 141 4.79 4.18 19.89
CA ALA A 141 6.01 4.64 19.21
C ALA A 141 6.45 6.04 19.68
#